data_AF-A0A7T0KIY3-F1
#
_entry.id   AF-A0A7T0KIY3-F1
#
_cell.length_a   1.000
_cell.length_b   1.000
_cell.length_c   1.000
_cell.angle_alpha   90.00
_cell.angle_beta   90.00
_cell.angle_gamma   90.00
#
_symmetry.space_group_name_H-M   'P 1'
#
loop_
_entity.id
_entity.type
_entity.pdbx_description
1 polymer ?
#
loop_
_entity_poly.entity_id
_entity_poly.type
_entity_poly.pdbx_seq_one_letter_code
_entity_poly.pdbx_strand_id
1 'polypeptide(L)'
;MTDVPSWEELDARPCPPWFPKAKFGIFIHWGVFSVPAWRTLSNEQFGSYAEWYYASVYGPYRNADGDFHERHYGNALYRDFASQFTAELFDPDQWAELFKRAGARYVVLTSKHHEGYCLWPTKNPHKKNWNAGDVGPHRDLVGDLTEAVRRAGLKMGLYYSMIDWETNRSHRCDGGFFIPQKDADMFGIPEERYPTEILEEQWKDFNTRYAPSLIYTDGGEWDLSEEYAQTRQLLGWLYNEAPNRDDVVVNDRMHVGMPGNHGDYYSTEYQDIEGFGTNHPWEESRGIGGSYGFNRAENIEDYATAPELIHLLVRTVSQGGNFLLNVGPTADGRIDVLQQERLLQIGAWLDEYGEAIYETSPANGWVASENAYLTSKDDRVFAIVEGGQQRVQLSLPADIRPVSAVNLASGESVSFSLINEDEARCAQESSPNNTECLTSELGIEFTSPKGRHDEYPTVVAITIGH
;
A
#
# COMPACT_ATOMS: atom_id res chain seq x y z
N MET A 1 15.71 -26.31 19.96
CA MET A 1 15.22 -24.99 20.39
C MET A 1 16.17 -24.00 19.78
N THR A 2 15.83 -23.46 18.62
CA THR A 2 16.38 -22.19 18.19
C THR A 2 15.81 -21.15 19.15
N ASP A 3 16.66 -20.39 19.81
CA ASP A 3 16.21 -19.34 20.73
C ASP A 3 15.35 -18.34 19.96
N VAL A 4 14.22 -17.93 20.53
CA VAL A 4 13.35 -16.91 19.94
C VAL A 4 14.15 -15.61 19.89
N PRO A 5 14.34 -14.99 18.72
CA PRO A 5 15.17 -13.79 18.62
C PRO A 5 14.55 -12.65 19.43
N SER A 6 15.41 -11.76 19.93
CA SER A 6 15.03 -10.48 20.51
C SER A 6 14.61 -9.47 19.43
N TRP A 7 13.87 -8.42 19.82
CA TRP A 7 13.55 -7.33 18.90
C TRP A 7 14.80 -6.61 18.39
N GLU A 8 15.82 -6.42 19.25
CA GLU A 8 17.10 -5.84 18.83
C GLU A 8 17.75 -6.64 17.69
N GLU A 9 17.68 -7.97 17.72
CA GLU A 9 18.21 -8.82 16.64
C GLU A 9 17.37 -8.76 15.36
N LEU A 10 16.03 -8.68 15.49
CA LEU A 10 15.12 -8.57 14.34
C LEU A 10 15.23 -7.20 13.66
N ASP A 11 15.22 -6.12 14.43
CA ASP A 11 15.25 -4.73 13.94
C ASP A 11 16.64 -4.33 13.43
N ALA A 12 17.71 -5.05 13.82
CA ALA A 12 19.03 -4.86 13.25
C ALA A 12 19.12 -5.32 11.78
N ARG A 13 18.13 -6.07 11.28
CA ARG A 13 18.08 -6.50 9.88
C ARG A 13 17.85 -5.27 8.99
N PRO A 14 18.70 -5.03 7.97
CA PRO A 14 18.46 -3.95 7.02
C PRO A 14 17.28 -4.29 6.11
N CYS A 15 16.40 -3.31 5.88
CA CYS A 15 15.33 -3.41 4.88
C CYS A 15 15.92 -3.69 3.47
N PRO A 16 15.46 -4.74 2.75
CA PRO A 16 15.83 -5.01 1.37
C PRO A 16 15.82 -3.76 0.48
N PRO A 17 16.95 -3.42 -0.20
CA PRO A 17 17.10 -2.14 -0.90
C PRO A 17 16.11 -1.90 -2.05
N TRP A 18 15.44 -2.95 -2.55
CA TRP A 18 14.45 -2.81 -3.61
C TRP A 18 13.21 -2.05 -3.11
N PHE A 19 12.82 -2.24 -1.84
CA PHE A 19 11.57 -1.72 -1.31
C PHE A 19 11.54 -0.19 -1.28
N PRO A 20 12.47 0.52 -0.62
CA PRO A 20 12.45 1.99 -0.61
C PRO A 20 12.76 2.60 -1.99
N LYS A 21 13.22 1.81 -2.97
CA LYS A 21 13.45 2.26 -4.35
C LYS A 21 12.21 2.10 -5.25
N ALA A 22 11.29 1.22 -4.86
CA ALA A 22 10.14 0.82 -5.67
C ALA A 22 9.08 1.91 -5.80
N LYS A 23 8.81 2.64 -4.70
CA LYS A 23 7.91 3.81 -4.59
C LYS A 23 6.43 3.59 -4.87
N PHE A 24 6.07 2.73 -5.82
CA PHE A 24 4.70 2.53 -6.23
C PHE A 24 4.39 1.04 -6.41
N GLY A 25 3.34 0.57 -5.74
CA GLY A 25 2.84 -0.80 -5.81
C GLY A 25 1.33 -0.86 -5.99
N ILE A 26 0.84 -2.04 -6.37
CA ILE A 26 -0.59 -2.33 -6.48
C ILE A 26 -1.02 -3.27 -5.38
N PHE A 27 -2.04 -2.87 -4.62
CA PHE A 27 -2.75 -3.75 -3.69
C PHE A 27 -3.95 -4.39 -4.39
N ILE A 28 -4.31 -5.61 -4.00
CA ILE A 28 -5.46 -6.33 -4.54
C ILE A 28 -6.26 -6.96 -3.40
N HIS A 29 -7.44 -6.40 -3.14
CA HIS A 29 -8.44 -7.00 -2.25
C HIS A 29 -9.47 -7.78 -3.05
N TRP A 30 -9.33 -9.10 -3.02
CA TRP A 30 -10.16 -10.02 -3.77
C TRP A 30 -10.45 -11.25 -2.92
N GLY A 31 -11.71 -11.66 -2.88
CA GLY A 31 -12.15 -12.75 -2.01
C GLY A 31 -13.62 -13.04 -2.19
N VAL A 32 -14.20 -13.83 -1.30
CA VAL A 32 -15.61 -14.21 -1.37
C VAL A 32 -16.51 -12.97 -1.22
N PHE A 33 -16.06 -11.95 -0.50
CA PHE A 33 -16.74 -10.65 -0.40
C PHE A 33 -16.94 -9.95 -1.75
N SER A 34 -16.16 -10.27 -2.78
CA SER A 34 -16.35 -9.74 -4.14
C SER A 34 -17.60 -10.28 -4.84
N VAL A 35 -18.28 -11.27 -4.26
CA VAL A 35 -19.57 -11.80 -4.76
C VAL A 35 -20.73 -10.87 -4.39
N PRO A 36 -21.00 -10.60 -3.08
CA PRO A 36 -22.01 -9.62 -2.74
C PRO A 36 -21.56 -8.20 -3.09
N ALA A 37 -20.25 -7.91 -3.03
CA ALA A 37 -19.60 -6.69 -3.48
C ALA A 37 -20.31 -5.41 -3.04
N TRP A 38 -20.65 -5.30 -1.76
CA TRP A 38 -21.54 -4.23 -1.31
C TRP A 38 -21.28 -3.78 0.11
N ARG A 39 -21.23 -2.46 0.30
CA ARG A 39 -21.32 -1.77 1.58
C ARG A 39 -21.96 -0.41 1.33
N THR A 40 -22.79 0.10 2.24
CA THR A 40 -23.30 1.46 2.07
C THR A 40 -22.16 2.47 2.08
N LEU A 41 -22.29 3.47 1.22
CA LEU A 41 -21.35 4.57 1.15
C LEU A 41 -21.44 5.43 2.41
N SER A 42 -20.30 5.68 3.01
CA SER A 42 -20.14 6.55 4.17
C SER A 42 -18.96 7.49 3.95
N ASN A 43 -19.11 8.72 4.43
CA ASN A 43 -18.01 9.68 4.51
C ASN A 43 -17.11 9.44 5.73
N GLU A 44 -17.49 8.51 6.61
CA GLU A 44 -16.62 8.08 7.71
C GLU A 44 -15.41 7.33 7.16
N GLN A 45 -14.24 7.66 7.68
CA GLN A 45 -13.02 6.91 7.40
C GLN A 45 -13.26 5.43 7.72
N PHE A 46 -12.91 4.56 6.77
CA PHE A 46 -13.13 3.10 6.85
C PHE A 46 -14.61 2.65 6.82
N GLY A 47 -15.54 3.53 6.46
CA GLY A 47 -16.98 3.26 6.53
C GLY A 47 -17.54 2.42 5.37
N SER A 48 -16.87 2.46 4.21
CA SER A 48 -17.40 1.96 2.93
C SER A 48 -16.80 0.62 2.47
N TYR A 49 -16.10 -0.09 3.36
CA TYR A 49 -15.35 -1.31 3.06
C TYR A 49 -16.25 -2.50 2.72
N ALA A 50 -16.33 -2.86 1.43
CA ALA A 50 -17.13 -3.99 0.96
C ALA A 50 -16.52 -5.35 1.33
N GLU A 51 -15.21 -5.43 1.54
CA GLU A 51 -14.54 -6.60 2.08
C GLU A 51 -14.90 -6.91 3.54
N TRP A 52 -15.53 -5.95 4.22
CA TRP A 52 -16.13 -6.10 5.55
C TRP A 52 -17.59 -6.57 5.52
N TYR A 53 -18.08 -7.09 4.39
CA TYR A 53 -19.46 -7.57 4.25
C TYR A 53 -19.85 -8.57 5.35
N TYR A 54 -19.01 -9.59 5.60
CA TYR A 54 -19.31 -10.63 6.59
C TYR A 54 -19.45 -10.05 8.00
N ALA A 55 -18.60 -9.09 8.37
CA ALA A 55 -18.64 -8.46 9.68
C ALA A 55 -19.79 -7.44 9.81
N SER A 56 -20.00 -6.61 8.79
CA SER A 56 -20.75 -5.34 8.90
C SER A 56 -22.08 -5.24 8.18
N VAL A 57 -22.36 -6.20 7.31
CA VAL A 57 -23.65 -6.34 6.62
C VAL A 57 -24.34 -7.63 7.05
N TYR A 58 -23.58 -8.72 7.16
CA TYR A 58 -24.09 -10.01 7.66
C TYR A 58 -23.98 -10.14 9.20
N GLY A 59 -22.87 -9.65 9.77
CA GLY A 59 -22.53 -9.77 11.18
C GLY A 59 -23.12 -8.67 12.07
N PRO A 60 -22.71 -8.60 13.35
CA PRO A 60 -23.12 -7.56 14.29
C PRO A 60 -22.30 -6.26 14.22
N TYR A 61 -21.17 -6.22 13.51
CA TYR A 61 -20.22 -5.10 13.61
C TYR A 61 -20.68 -3.86 12.83
N ARG A 62 -20.95 -2.74 13.52
CA ARG A 62 -21.32 -1.46 12.87
C ARG A 62 -22.49 -1.60 11.85
N ASN A 63 -23.55 -2.32 12.24
CA ASN A 63 -24.75 -2.57 11.42
C ASN A 63 -25.53 -1.28 11.07
N ALA A 64 -24.97 -0.51 10.16
CA ALA A 64 -25.56 0.70 9.56
C ALA A 64 -26.45 0.39 8.34
N ASP A 65 -26.47 -0.88 7.89
CA ASP A 65 -26.97 -1.25 6.57
C ASP A 65 -28.11 -2.26 6.67
N GLY A 66 -29.29 -1.70 6.92
CA GLY A 66 -30.55 -2.42 7.09
C GLY A 66 -30.75 -3.54 6.08
N ASP A 67 -31.09 -4.71 6.61
CA ASP A 67 -31.65 -5.92 5.98
C ASP A 67 -31.16 -6.27 4.55
N PHE A 68 -30.02 -5.73 4.09
CA PHE A 68 -29.58 -5.85 2.70
C PHE A 68 -29.32 -7.31 2.36
N HIS A 69 -28.60 -8.00 3.25
CA HIS A 69 -28.37 -9.43 3.09
C HIS A 69 -29.69 -10.20 3.06
N GLU A 70 -30.56 -9.97 4.04
CA GLU A 70 -31.86 -10.67 4.14
C GLU A 70 -32.75 -10.41 2.92
N ARG A 71 -32.82 -9.16 2.42
CA ARG A 71 -33.63 -8.79 1.25
C ARG A 71 -33.14 -9.41 -0.05
N HIS A 72 -31.82 -9.56 -0.23
CA HIS A 72 -31.25 -10.00 -1.51
C HIS A 72 -30.87 -11.49 -1.52
N TYR A 73 -30.54 -12.05 -0.36
CA TYR A 73 -30.01 -13.41 -0.21
C TYR A 73 -30.80 -14.24 0.82
N GLY A 74 -31.76 -13.66 1.53
CA GLY A 74 -32.60 -14.37 2.50
C GLY A 74 -31.77 -14.90 3.66
N ASN A 75 -31.90 -16.20 3.92
CA ASN A 75 -31.20 -16.90 5.00
C ASN A 75 -29.88 -17.56 4.54
N ALA A 76 -29.33 -17.18 3.38
CA ALA A 76 -28.04 -17.69 2.93
C ALA A 76 -26.97 -17.48 4.01
N LEU A 77 -26.06 -18.44 4.14
CA LEU A 77 -24.86 -18.27 4.93
C LEU A 77 -23.85 -17.46 4.10
N TYR A 78 -22.97 -16.73 4.78
CA TYR A 78 -21.87 -16.05 4.07
C TYR A 78 -21.04 -17.04 3.24
N ARG A 79 -20.78 -18.23 3.79
CA ARG A 79 -20.05 -19.29 3.09
C ARG A 79 -20.72 -19.79 1.79
N ASP A 80 -22.02 -19.57 1.60
CA ASP A 80 -22.73 -19.92 0.35
C ASP A 80 -22.27 -19.07 -0.85
N PHE A 81 -21.61 -17.94 -0.60
CA PHE A 81 -20.99 -17.13 -1.66
C PHE A 81 -19.73 -17.78 -2.24
N ALA A 82 -19.05 -18.70 -1.55
CA ALA A 82 -17.80 -19.26 -2.06
C ALA A 82 -17.96 -20.02 -3.38
N SER A 83 -19.09 -20.71 -3.60
CA SER A 83 -19.37 -21.35 -4.90
C SER A 83 -19.71 -20.38 -6.03
N GLN A 84 -20.00 -19.11 -5.70
CA GLN A 84 -20.30 -18.04 -6.66
C GLN A 84 -19.06 -17.19 -6.97
N PHE A 85 -17.99 -17.34 -6.19
CA PHE A 85 -16.69 -16.76 -6.49
C PHE A 85 -16.00 -17.61 -7.57
N THR A 86 -16.30 -17.34 -8.85
CA THR A 86 -15.91 -18.23 -9.96
C THR A 86 -14.55 -17.90 -10.56
N ALA A 87 -14.10 -16.64 -10.50
CA ALA A 87 -12.89 -16.17 -11.16
C ALA A 87 -12.80 -16.55 -12.66
N GLU A 88 -13.95 -16.68 -13.34
CA GLU A 88 -14.01 -17.26 -14.69
C GLU A 88 -13.34 -16.41 -15.79
N LEU A 89 -13.20 -15.10 -15.56
CA LEU A 89 -12.51 -14.12 -16.39
C LEU A 89 -11.14 -13.71 -15.83
N PHE A 90 -10.65 -14.39 -14.78
CA PHE A 90 -9.33 -14.11 -14.22
C PHE A 90 -8.22 -14.56 -15.17
N ASP A 91 -7.55 -13.58 -15.75
CA ASP A 91 -6.31 -13.73 -16.50
C ASP A 91 -5.15 -13.05 -15.74
N PRO A 92 -4.23 -13.82 -15.13
CA PRO A 92 -3.14 -13.27 -14.34
C PRO A 92 -2.12 -12.50 -15.20
N ASP A 93 -1.94 -12.86 -16.48
CA ASP A 93 -1.04 -12.15 -17.38
C ASP A 93 -1.64 -10.79 -17.78
N GLN A 94 -2.96 -10.72 -17.97
CA GLN A 94 -3.66 -9.45 -18.20
C GLN A 94 -3.51 -8.51 -17.00
N TRP A 95 -3.68 -9.01 -15.78
CA TRP A 95 -3.49 -8.22 -14.56
C TRP A 95 -2.05 -7.74 -14.43
N ALA A 96 -1.07 -8.63 -14.58
CA ALA A 96 0.34 -8.29 -14.48
C ALA A 96 0.76 -7.22 -15.51
N GLU A 97 0.26 -7.33 -16.75
CA GLU A 97 0.51 -6.32 -17.79
C GLU A 97 -0.14 -4.97 -17.45
N LEU A 98 -1.37 -4.96 -16.94
CA LEU A 98 -2.01 -3.72 -16.47
C LEU A 98 -1.19 -3.06 -15.37
N PHE A 99 -0.74 -3.80 -14.36
CA PHE A 99 0.02 -3.24 -13.24
C PHE A 99 1.40 -2.73 -13.68
N LYS A 100 2.04 -3.43 -14.61
CA LYS A 100 3.28 -2.96 -15.23
C LYS A 100 3.08 -1.66 -15.99
N ARG A 101 2.02 -1.57 -16.80
CA ARG A 101 1.65 -0.36 -17.54
C ARG A 101 1.22 0.78 -16.63
N ALA A 102 0.74 0.49 -15.42
CA ALA A 102 0.47 1.49 -14.40
C ALA A 102 1.76 2.09 -13.79
N GLY A 103 2.92 1.52 -14.08
CA GLY A 103 4.20 1.92 -13.49
C GLY A 103 4.51 1.26 -12.13
N ALA A 104 3.73 0.27 -11.70
CA ALA A 104 4.02 -0.41 -10.44
C ALA A 104 5.38 -1.13 -10.49
N ARG A 105 6.00 -1.30 -9.33
CA ARG A 105 7.23 -2.09 -9.14
C ARG A 105 6.99 -3.37 -8.33
N TYR A 106 5.87 -3.43 -7.63
CA TYR A 106 5.44 -4.58 -6.85
C TYR A 106 3.92 -4.68 -6.79
N VAL A 107 3.43 -5.87 -6.50
CA VAL A 107 2.00 -6.21 -6.39
C VAL A 107 1.79 -6.97 -5.09
N VAL A 108 0.72 -6.69 -4.35
CA VAL A 108 0.37 -7.35 -3.09
C VAL A 108 -1.05 -7.89 -3.21
N LEU A 109 -1.21 -9.22 -3.18
CA LEU A 109 -2.53 -9.86 -3.23
C LEU A 109 -2.95 -10.32 -1.84
N THR A 110 -4.21 -10.07 -1.47
CA THR A 110 -4.88 -10.69 -0.31
C THR A 110 -4.87 -12.22 -0.43
N SER A 111 -3.87 -12.89 0.16
CA SER A 111 -3.83 -14.36 0.18
C SER A 111 -4.95 -14.92 1.04
N LYS A 112 -5.22 -14.27 2.17
CA LYS A 112 -6.33 -14.52 3.09
C LYS A 112 -6.72 -13.18 3.74
N HIS A 113 -7.97 -12.76 3.55
CA HIS A 113 -8.54 -11.62 4.28
C HIS A 113 -9.17 -12.08 5.62
N HIS A 114 -9.74 -11.17 6.40
CA HIS A 114 -10.34 -11.48 7.71
C HIS A 114 -11.45 -12.54 7.64
N GLU A 115 -12.12 -12.71 6.49
CA GLU A 115 -13.12 -13.77 6.28
C GLU A 115 -12.54 -15.20 6.33
N GLY A 116 -11.21 -15.34 6.35
CA GLY A 116 -10.53 -16.61 6.52
C GLY A 116 -10.46 -17.49 5.27
N TYR A 117 -11.05 -17.05 4.14
CA TYR A 117 -10.98 -17.76 2.86
C TYR A 117 -9.60 -17.59 2.24
N CYS A 118 -8.95 -18.71 1.90
CA CYS A 118 -7.60 -18.71 1.33
C CYS A 118 -7.67 -18.72 -0.20
N LEU A 119 -7.03 -17.77 -0.89
CA LEU A 119 -6.95 -17.71 -2.36
C LEU A 119 -6.00 -18.76 -2.97
N TRP A 120 -5.43 -19.64 -2.15
CA TRP A 120 -4.55 -20.73 -2.58
C TRP A 120 -5.03 -22.08 -2.03
N PRO A 121 -4.65 -23.21 -2.65
CA PRO A 121 -5.05 -24.56 -2.23
C PRO A 121 -4.23 -25.01 -1.00
N THR A 122 -4.43 -24.32 0.13
CA THR A 122 -3.81 -24.65 1.42
C THR A 122 -4.10 -26.09 1.83
N LYS A 123 -3.17 -26.73 2.53
CA LYS A 123 -3.38 -28.07 3.12
C LYS A 123 -3.79 -28.03 4.58
N ASN A 124 -3.95 -26.82 5.14
CA ASN A 124 -4.42 -26.63 6.49
C ASN A 124 -5.81 -27.27 6.68
N PRO A 125 -5.99 -28.19 7.63
CA PRO A 125 -7.22 -28.97 7.76
C PRO A 125 -8.44 -28.12 8.13
N HIS A 126 -8.23 -26.97 8.78
CA HIS A 126 -9.30 -26.05 9.19
C HIS A 126 -9.83 -25.18 8.04
N LYS A 127 -9.15 -25.18 6.89
CA LYS A 127 -9.58 -24.46 5.68
C LYS A 127 -10.09 -25.36 4.57
N LYS A 128 -10.37 -26.62 4.87
CA LYS A 128 -11.04 -27.53 3.94
C LYS A 128 -12.39 -26.95 3.52
N ASN A 129 -12.66 -26.92 2.21
CA ASN A 129 -13.85 -26.28 1.63
C ASN A 129 -13.98 -24.78 1.94
N TRP A 130 -12.91 -24.11 2.35
CA TRP A 130 -12.84 -22.66 2.58
C TRP A 130 -11.56 -22.08 1.98
N ASN A 131 -11.27 -22.51 0.75
CA ASN A 131 -10.15 -22.05 -0.06
C ASN A 131 -10.45 -22.21 -1.56
N ALA A 132 -9.71 -21.48 -2.39
CA ALA A 132 -9.90 -21.43 -3.84
C ALA A 132 -9.62 -22.74 -4.59
N GLY A 133 -8.87 -23.67 -3.99
CA GLY A 133 -8.68 -25.00 -4.56
C GLY A 133 -9.90 -25.92 -4.38
N ASP A 134 -10.58 -25.80 -3.24
CA ASP A 134 -11.66 -26.71 -2.86
C ASP A 134 -13.05 -26.25 -3.30
N VAL A 135 -13.32 -24.94 -3.34
CA VAL A 135 -14.65 -24.38 -3.67
C VAL A 135 -14.52 -23.06 -4.42
N GLY A 136 -15.40 -22.82 -5.39
CA GLY A 136 -15.40 -21.62 -6.22
C GLY A 136 -14.48 -21.80 -7.43
N PRO A 137 -13.30 -21.16 -7.51
CA PRO A 137 -12.45 -21.18 -8.70
C PRO A 137 -11.82 -22.55 -9.03
N HIS A 138 -11.66 -23.41 -8.03
CA HIS A 138 -10.89 -24.66 -8.13
C HIS A 138 -9.48 -24.46 -8.72
N ARG A 139 -8.82 -23.37 -8.30
CA ARG A 139 -7.60 -22.83 -8.90
C ARG A 139 -6.68 -22.24 -7.84
N ASP A 140 -5.37 -22.32 -8.07
CA ASP A 140 -4.37 -21.63 -7.25
C ASP A 140 -4.20 -20.19 -7.74
N LEU A 141 -5.03 -19.28 -7.23
CA LEU A 141 -5.03 -17.89 -7.67
C LEU A 141 -3.75 -17.15 -7.25
N VAL A 142 -3.23 -17.47 -6.06
CA VAL A 142 -1.96 -16.90 -5.56
C VAL A 142 -0.79 -17.36 -6.43
N GLY A 143 -0.70 -18.66 -6.73
CA GLY A 143 0.36 -19.21 -7.57
C GLY A 143 0.35 -18.60 -8.98
N ASP A 144 -0.81 -18.60 -9.62
CA ASP A 144 -0.97 -18.10 -10.98
C ASP A 144 -0.61 -16.62 -11.12
N LEU A 145 -1.07 -15.77 -10.18
CA LEU A 145 -0.70 -14.36 -10.19
C LEU A 145 0.78 -14.15 -9.87
N THR A 146 1.33 -14.92 -8.92
CA THR A 146 2.74 -14.83 -8.55
C THR A 146 3.65 -15.07 -9.74
N GLU A 147 3.36 -16.09 -10.54
CA GLU A 147 4.14 -16.38 -11.74
C GLU A 147 4.01 -15.27 -12.79
N ALA A 148 2.80 -14.78 -13.06
CA ALA A 148 2.57 -13.73 -14.05
C ALA A 148 3.25 -12.40 -13.68
N VAL A 149 3.12 -11.97 -12.42
CA VAL A 149 3.75 -10.75 -11.89
C VAL A 149 5.28 -10.83 -12.00
N ARG A 150 5.87 -11.99 -11.66
CA ARG A 150 7.31 -12.22 -11.81
C ARG A 150 7.75 -12.23 -13.28
N ARG A 151 6.99 -12.87 -14.17
CA ARG A 151 7.25 -12.84 -15.63
C ARG A 151 7.21 -11.42 -16.18
N ALA A 152 6.33 -10.56 -15.66
CA ALA A 152 6.25 -9.16 -16.04
C ALA A 152 7.44 -8.31 -15.54
N GLY A 153 8.26 -8.85 -14.63
CA GLY A 153 9.43 -8.19 -14.04
C GLY A 153 9.12 -7.42 -12.75
N LEU A 154 7.97 -7.68 -12.12
CA LEU A 154 7.53 -7.03 -10.89
C LEU A 154 7.82 -7.93 -9.67
N LYS A 155 7.95 -7.31 -8.50
CA LYS A 155 8.01 -8.03 -7.22
C LYS A 155 6.59 -8.47 -6.81
N MET A 156 6.46 -9.68 -6.28
CA MET A 156 5.17 -10.20 -5.80
C MET A 156 5.19 -10.31 -4.29
N GLY A 157 4.24 -9.65 -3.64
CA GLY A 157 3.95 -9.74 -2.22
C GLY A 157 2.58 -10.34 -1.94
N LEU A 158 2.33 -10.67 -0.69
CA LEU A 158 1.06 -11.20 -0.22
C LEU A 158 0.61 -10.45 1.02
N TYR A 159 -0.67 -10.10 1.05
CA TYR A 159 -1.34 -9.74 2.29
C TYR A 159 -1.81 -10.99 3.00
N TYR A 160 -1.72 -10.97 4.32
CA TYR A 160 -2.21 -12.03 5.18
C TYR A 160 -2.86 -11.45 6.43
N SER A 161 -4.15 -11.69 6.61
CA SER A 161 -4.80 -11.31 7.87
C SER A 161 -4.34 -12.20 9.02
N MET A 162 -3.80 -11.58 10.06
CA MET A 162 -3.37 -12.24 11.29
C MET A 162 -4.56 -12.83 12.05
N ILE A 163 -5.71 -12.18 11.96
CA ILE A 163 -6.97 -12.65 12.53
C ILE A 163 -7.82 -13.42 11.52
N ASP A 164 -8.83 -14.09 12.04
CA ASP A 164 -9.85 -14.78 11.27
C ASP A 164 -11.19 -14.61 11.98
N TRP A 165 -12.17 -14.00 11.31
CA TRP A 165 -13.46 -13.68 11.94
C TRP A 165 -14.21 -14.90 12.45
N GLU A 166 -13.96 -16.08 11.90
CA GLU A 166 -14.59 -17.30 12.37
C GLU A 166 -14.01 -17.77 13.70
N THR A 167 -12.83 -17.27 14.11
CA THR A 167 -12.10 -17.73 15.29
C THR A 167 -11.81 -16.62 16.29
N ASN A 168 -11.30 -15.47 15.87
CA ASN A 168 -10.81 -14.44 16.78
C ASN A 168 -11.92 -13.49 17.23
N ARG A 169 -11.98 -13.25 18.54
CA ARG A 169 -12.78 -12.19 19.14
C ARG A 169 -12.05 -10.85 19.08
N SER A 170 -12.80 -9.76 19.26
CA SER A 170 -12.21 -8.42 19.26
C SER A 170 -12.86 -7.48 20.27
N HIS A 171 -12.05 -6.60 20.86
CA HIS A 171 -12.53 -5.47 21.65
C HIS A 171 -13.43 -4.53 20.85
N ARG A 172 -13.31 -4.51 19.51
CA ARG A 172 -14.15 -3.73 18.60
C ARG A 172 -15.61 -4.24 18.56
N CYS A 173 -15.85 -5.42 19.11
CA CYS A 173 -17.15 -6.06 19.24
C CYS A 173 -17.50 -6.36 20.71
N ASP A 174 -17.07 -5.49 21.64
CA ASP A 174 -17.26 -5.66 23.09
C ASP A 174 -16.74 -7.02 23.62
N GLY A 175 -15.67 -7.55 23.01
CA GLY A 175 -15.09 -8.85 23.34
C GLY A 175 -15.79 -10.04 22.67
N GLY A 176 -16.71 -9.80 21.73
CA GLY A 176 -17.37 -10.80 20.91
C GLY A 176 -16.71 -11.00 19.53
N PHE A 177 -17.42 -11.69 18.65
CA PHE A 177 -17.02 -11.92 17.26
C PHE A 177 -17.50 -10.80 16.33
N PHE A 178 -16.76 -10.58 15.24
CA PHE A 178 -17.17 -9.69 14.15
C PHE A 178 -18.36 -10.21 13.36
N ILE A 179 -18.56 -11.54 13.35
CA ILE A 179 -19.61 -12.24 12.60
C ILE A 179 -20.66 -12.81 13.57
N PRO A 180 -21.81 -13.33 13.09
CA PRO A 180 -22.79 -13.93 13.98
C PRO A 180 -22.19 -15.11 14.76
N GLN A 181 -22.48 -15.18 16.06
CA GLN A 181 -21.96 -16.24 16.95
C GLN A 181 -22.19 -17.65 16.40
N LYS A 182 -23.35 -17.89 15.77
CA LYS A 182 -23.69 -19.18 15.15
C LYS A 182 -22.67 -19.62 14.09
N ASP A 183 -22.09 -18.68 13.35
CA ASP A 183 -21.13 -18.97 12.28
C ASP A 183 -19.75 -19.28 12.89
N ALA A 184 -19.32 -18.49 13.88
CA ALA A 184 -18.10 -18.78 14.64
C ALA A 184 -18.17 -20.17 15.33
N ASP A 185 -19.32 -20.52 15.91
CA ASP A 185 -19.54 -21.84 16.52
C ASP A 185 -19.51 -22.99 15.50
N MET A 186 -19.93 -22.73 14.25
CA MET A 186 -20.01 -23.74 13.19
C MET A 186 -18.67 -23.95 12.47
N PHE A 187 -17.91 -22.87 12.27
CA PHE A 187 -16.78 -22.83 11.34
C PHE A 187 -15.45 -22.53 11.99
N GLY A 188 -15.46 -21.92 13.18
CA GLY A 188 -14.27 -21.58 13.94
C GLY A 188 -13.60 -22.76 14.62
N ILE A 189 -12.47 -22.46 15.23
CA ILE A 189 -11.77 -23.35 16.16
C ILE A 189 -11.60 -22.65 17.52
N PRO A 190 -11.26 -23.38 18.59
CA PRO A 190 -10.89 -22.74 19.84
C PRO A 190 -9.73 -21.75 19.65
N GLU A 191 -9.88 -20.53 20.15
CA GLU A 191 -8.92 -19.43 19.93
C GLU A 191 -7.49 -19.77 20.36
N GLU A 192 -7.31 -20.57 21.41
CA GLU A 192 -6.01 -21.00 21.90
C GLU A 192 -5.26 -21.92 20.93
N ARG A 193 -5.96 -22.53 19.97
CA ARG A 193 -5.37 -23.41 18.94
C ARG A 193 -4.99 -22.65 17.67
N TYR A 194 -5.60 -21.50 17.43
CA TYR A 194 -5.40 -20.72 16.21
C TYR A 194 -3.94 -20.34 15.90
N PRO A 195 -3.13 -19.87 16.86
CA PRO A 195 -1.74 -19.52 16.59
C PRO A 195 -0.91 -20.65 15.97
N THR A 196 -1.11 -21.87 16.45
CA THR A 196 -0.31 -23.04 16.02
C THR A 196 -0.95 -23.78 14.87
N GLU A 197 -2.27 -23.98 14.92
CA GLU A 197 -2.97 -24.83 13.96
C GLU A 197 -3.45 -24.11 12.72
N ILE A 198 -3.42 -22.77 12.66
CA ILE A 198 -3.76 -22.00 11.46
C ILE A 198 -2.66 -21.01 11.13
N LEU A 199 -2.34 -20.09 12.05
CA LEU A 199 -1.43 -18.98 11.77
C LEU A 199 -0.03 -19.46 11.40
N GLU A 200 0.63 -20.24 12.27
CA GLU A 200 1.99 -20.77 11.99
C GLU A 200 2.02 -21.68 10.77
N GLU A 201 1.05 -22.60 10.63
CA GLU A 201 0.98 -23.50 9.49
C GLU A 201 0.86 -22.75 8.16
N GLN A 202 -0.07 -21.79 8.07
CA GLN A 202 -0.28 -21.01 6.86
C GLN A 202 0.90 -20.08 6.56
N TRP A 203 1.47 -19.44 7.60
CA TRP A 203 2.64 -18.58 7.47
C TRP A 203 3.80 -19.30 6.81
N LYS A 204 4.11 -20.52 7.26
CA LYS A 204 5.16 -21.36 6.67
C LYS A 204 4.77 -21.86 5.29
N ASP A 205 3.51 -22.22 5.08
CA ASP A 205 3.00 -22.75 3.81
C ASP A 205 3.15 -21.75 2.66
N PHE A 206 2.58 -20.54 2.78
CA PHE A 206 2.60 -19.58 1.68
C PHE A 206 4.01 -19.04 1.42
N ASN A 207 4.83 -18.86 2.47
CA ASN A 207 6.23 -18.44 2.31
C ASN A 207 7.04 -19.51 1.58
N THR A 208 6.84 -20.78 1.91
CA THR A 208 7.55 -21.88 1.26
C THR A 208 7.11 -22.08 -0.20
N ARG A 209 5.81 -21.97 -0.48
CA ARG A 209 5.27 -22.17 -1.84
C ARG A 209 5.57 -21.02 -2.79
N TYR A 210 5.36 -19.80 -2.32
CA TYR A 210 5.32 -18.62 -3.19
C TYR A 210 6.51 -17.70 -3.01
N ALA A 211 7.20 -17.76 -1.86
CA ALA A 211 8.38 -16.95 -1.55
C ALA A 211 8.15 -15.44 -1.82
N PRO A 212 7.13 -14.81 -1.21
CA PRO A 212 6.78 -13.42 -1.51
C PRO A 212 7.89 -12.44 -1.13
N SER A 213 8.07 -11.39 -1.92
CA SER A 213 8.99 -10.29 -1.65
C SER A 213 8.45 -9.31 -0.58
N LEU A 214 7.15 -9.32 -0.32
CA LEU A 214 6.52 -8.47 0.69
C LEU A 214 5.41 -9.25 1.39
N ILE A 215 5.30 -9.13 2.71
CA ILE A 215 4.18 -9.66 3.49
C ILE A 215 3.50 -8.50 4.21
N TYR A 216 2.29 -8.16 3.77
CA TYR A 216 1.46 -7.16 4.44
C TYR A 216 0.56 -7.88 5.44
N THR A 217 0.89 -7.79 6.71
CA THR A 217 0.06 -8.34 7.79
C THR A 217 -1.00 -7.35 8.21
N ASP A 218 -2.11 -7.83 8.77
CA ASP A 218 -3.21 -6.94 9.17
C ASP A 218 -4.16 -7.58 10.18
N GLY A 219 -4.78 -6.73 11.01
CA GLY A 219 -5.71 -7.09 12.07
C GLY A 219 -5.05 -7.59 13.35
N GLY A 220 -3.74 -7.84 13.34
CA GLY A 220 -3.00 -8.28 14.52
C GLY A 220 -2.84 -7.16 15.54
N GLU A 221 -2.57 -5.96 15.05
CA GLU A 221 -2.36 -4.72 15.80
C GLU A 221 -3.58 -4.21 16.55
N TRP A 222 -4.75 -4.80 16.33
CA TRP A 222 -5.97 -4.45 17.05
C TRP A 222 -6.09 -5.17 18.39
N ASP A 223 -5.84 -6.48 18.40
CA ASP A 223 -6.28 -7.36 19.48
C ASP A 223 -5.24 -8.41 19.90
N LEU A 224 -4.29 -8.76 19.04
CA LEU A 224 -3.39 -9.88 19.32
C LEU A 224 -2.21 -9.42 20.17
N SER A 225 -1.91 -10.14 21.25
CA SER A 225 -0.63 -9.96 21.95
C SER A 225 0.52 -10.51 21.12
N GLU A 226 1.75 -10.06 21.39
CA GLU A 226 2.95 -10.58 20.73
C GLU A 226 3.06 -12.11 20.87
N GLU A 227 2.77 -12.63 22.08
CA GLU A 227 2.86 -14.06 22.36
C GLU A 227 1.80 -14.87 21.62
N TYR A 228 0.57 -14.35 21.55
CA TYR A 228 -0.51 -15.01 20.82
C TYR A 228 -0.25 -15.02 19.32
N ALA A 229 0.20 -13.89 18.75
CA ALA A 229 0.57 -13.79 17.34
C ALA A 229 1.87 -14.53 16.99
N GLN A 230 2.65 -14.95 18.00
CA GLN A 230 3.96 -15.58 17.85
C GLN A 230 4.92 -14.75 17.01
N THR A 231 4.83 -13.42 17.10
CA THR A 231 5.44 -12.49 16.14
C THR A 231 6.93 -12.73 15.96
N ARG A 232 7.70 -12.78 17.07
CA ARG A 232 9.16 -12.97 17.01
C ARG A 232 9.56 -14.36 16.50
N GLN A 233 8.76 -15.39 16.77
CA GLN A 233 8.98 -16.73 16.25
C GLN A 233 8.77 -16.79 14.74
N LEU A 234 7.67 -16.19 14.24
CA LEU A 234 7.34 -16.18 12.82
C LEU A 234 8.32 -15.34 12.00
N LEU A 235 8.70 -14.16 12.50
CA LEU A 235 9.74 -13.32 11.89
C LEU A 235 11.13 -13.98 11.97
N GLY A 236 11.45 -14.57 13.13
CA GLY A 236 12.69 -15.32 13.30
C GLY A 236 12.84 -16.46 12.30
N TRP A 237 11.78 -17.25 12.09
CA TRP A 237 11.77 -18.27 11.04
C TRP A 237 11.86 -17.66 9.64
N LEU A 238 11.11 -16.59 9.36
CA LEU A 238 11.11 -15.93 8.05
C LEU A 238 12.50 -15.42 7.66
N TYR A 239 13.19 -14.74 8.56
CA TYR A 239 14.47 -14.10 8.28
C TYR A 239 15.66 -15.06 8.32
N ASN A 240 15.53 -16.22 8.95
CA ASN A 240 16.62 -17.19 9.04
C ASN A 240 16.45 -18.40 8.10
N GLU A 241 15.23 -18.88 7.89
CA GLU A 241 14.96 -20.19 7.27
C GLU A 241 14.16 -20.12 5.98
N ALA A 242 13.28 -19.12 5.80
CA ALA A 242 12.40 -19.06 4.64
C ALA A 242 13.16 -18.82 3.32
N PRO A 243 12.65 -19.32 2.18
CA PRO A 243 13.33 -19.21 0.88
C PRO A 243 13.47 -17.77 0.37
N ASN A 244 12.67 -16.85 0.88
CA ASN A 244 12.60 -15.43 0.54
C ASN A 244 13.31 -14.50 1.55
N ARG A 245 14.03 -15.05 2.55
CA ARG A 245 14.62 -14.27 3.67
C ARG A 245 15.46 -13.05 3.26
N ASP A 246 16.15 -13.13 2.11
CA ASP A 246 17.03 -12.07 1.60
C ASP A 246 16.28 -10.97 0.82
N ASP A 247 15.02 -11.21 0.46
CA ASP A 247 14.21 -10.32 -0.38
C ASP A 247 12.95 -9.79 0.32
N VAL A 248 12.44 -10.53 1.31
CA VAL A 248 11.15 -10.24 1.96
C VAL A 248 11.21 -9.00 2.84
N VAL A 249 10.16 -8.17 2.77
CA VAL A 249 9.84 -7.13 3.76
C VAL A 249 8.51 -7.43 4.46
N VAL A 250 8.40 -7.11 5.74
CA VAL A 250 7.15 -7.23 6.53
C VAL A 250 6.77 -5.89 7.15
N ASN A 251 5.48 -5.56 7.13
CA ASN A 251 4.96 -4.36 7.80
C ASN A 251 4.87 -4.50 9.33
N ASP A 252 4.31 -3.48 9.98
CA ASP A 252 4.26 -3.30 11.43
C ASP A 252 2.91 -3.67 12.09
N ARG A 253 2.16 -4.62 11.50
CA ARG A 253 0.76 -4.92 11.87
C ARG A 253 0.51 -6.32 12.47
N MET A 254 1.53 -7.00 12.98
CA MET A 254 1.36 -8.38 13.46
C MET A 254 0.72 -8.49 14.84
N HIS A 255 0.86 -7.49 15.71
CA HIS A 255 0.35 -7.53 17.09
C HIS A 255 0.23 -6.12 17.70
N VAL A 256 -0.51 -6.00 18.80
CA VAL A 256 -0.70 -4.75 19.55
C VAL A 256 0.66 -4.22 20.05
N GLY A 257 0.96 -2.96 19.74
CA GLY A 257 2.22 -2.31 20.12
C GLY A 257 3.34 -2.40 19.07
N MET A 258 3.14 -3.18 18.01
CA MET A 258 4.07 -3.21 16.87
C MET A 258 4.11 -1.93 16.03
N PRO A 259 2.97 -1.26 15.73
CA PRO A 259 2.96 -0.12 14.82
C PRO A 259 3.92 0.98 15.22
N GLY A 260 4.74 1.45 14.27
CA GLY A 260 5.76 2.48 14.49
C GLY A 260 6.94 2.10 15.39
N ASN A 261 7.03 0.84 15.84
CA ASN A 261 8.11 0.36 16.72
C ASN A 261 8.95 -0.76 16.09
N HIS A 262 8.34 -1.68 15.34
CA HIS A 262 9.01 -2.84 14.74
C HIS A 262 8.49 -3.13 13.33
N GLY A 263 9.23 -3.93 12.56
CA GLY A 263 8.93 -4.29 11.17
C GLY A 263 9.95 -3.72 10.19
N ASP A 264 10.02 -4.25 8.98
CA ASP A 264 10.96 -3.73 7.97
C ASP A 264 10.51 -2.37 7.39
N TYR A 265 9.22 -2.07 7.51
CA TYR A 265 8.62 -0.79 7.18
C TYR A 265 7.34 -0.56 8.00
N TYR A 266 6.97 0.71 8.18
CA TYR A 266 5.74 1.10 8.86
C TYR A 266 4.61 1.35 7.85
N SER A 267 3.37 1.09 8.25
CA SER A 267 2.23 1.18 7.35
C SER A 267 1.19 2.20 7.83
N THR A 268 0.67 2.98 6.88
CA THR A 268 -0.43 3.93 7.09
C THR A 268 -1.55 3.65 6.10
N GLU A 269 -2.73 4.16 6.42
CA GLU A 269 -3.93 3.84 5.68
C GLU A 269 -4.90 5.02 5.59
N TYR A 270 -5.27 5.39 4.37
CA TYR A 270 -6.12 6.57 4.10
C TYR A 270 -5.62 7.84 4.81
N GLN A 271 -4.29 8.02 4.89
CA GLN A 271 -3.63 9.14 5.56
C GLN A 271 -4.08 9.32 7.01
N ASP A 272 -4.37 8.21 7.70
CA ASP A 272 -4.65 8.20 9.14
C ASP A 272 -3.53 8.82 9.98
N ILE A 273 -2.30 8.74 9.48
CA ILE A 273 -1.10 9.40 10.01
C ILE A 273 -0.41 10.15 8.85
N GLU A 274 0.25 11.27 9.13
CA GLU A 274 0.98 12.07 8.13
C GLU A 274 2.24 11.39 7.56
N GLY A 275 2.46 10.11 7.84
CA GLY A 275 3.65 9.32 7.49
C GLY A 275 4.71 9.31 8.60
N PHE A 276 5.86 8.66 8.33
CA PHE A 276 6.92 8.42 9.32
C PHE A 276 8.25 9.13 9.01
N GLY A 277 8.25 10.02 8.02
CA GLY A 277 9.47 10.71 7.57
C GLY A 277 10.50 9.75 6.97
N THR A 278 11.79 10.08 7.12
CA THR A 278 12.91 9.38 6.45
C THR A 278 13.71 8.44 7.35
N ASN A 279 13.40 8.38 8.64
CA ASN A 279 14.17 7.61 9.61
C ASN A 279 13.92 6.10 9.48
N HIS A 280 12.75 5.72 8.98
CA HIS A 280 12.35 4.34 8.78
C HIS A 280 11.52 4.24 7.49
N PRO A 281 11.70 3.21 6.66
CA PRO A 281 10.82 2.99 5.51
C PRO A 281 9.36 2.93 5.95
N TRP A 282 8.47 3.47 5.12
CA TRP A 282 7.04 3.40 5.36
C TRP A 282 6.24 3.36 4.06
N GLU A 283 4.98 2.95 4.15
CA GLU A 283 4.09 2.76 3.01
C GLU A 283 2.67 3.23 3.34
N GLU A 284 2.11 4.06 2.46
CA GLU A 284 0.72 4.51 2.51
C GLU A 284 -0.14 3.64 1.60
N SER A 285 -1.26 3.14 2.13
CA SER A 285 -2.21 2.34 1.35
C SER A 285 -3.62 2.94 1.33
N ARG A 286 -4.31 2.79 0.20
CA ARG A 286 -5.75 3.10 0.06
C ARG A 286 -6.36 2.50 -1.20
N GLY A 287 -7.69 2.39 -1.24
CA GLY A 287 -8.48 2.21 -2.46
C GLY A 287 -8.41 3.39 -3.42
N ILE A 288 -8.68 3.12 -4.71
CA ILE A 288 -9.03 4.20 -5.66
C ILE A 288 -10.33 4.88 -5.19
N GLY A 289 -11.32 4.07 -4.80
CA GLY A 289 -12.53 4.52 -4.12
C GLY A 289 -12.41 4.57 -2.59
N GLY A 290 -13.55 4.53 -1.92
CA GLY A 290 -13.67 4.45 -0.46
C GLY A 290 -13.56 3.02 0.09
N SER A 291 -13.53 2.01 -0.77
CA SER A 291 -13.42 0.59 -0.42
C SER A 291 -12.12 -0.04 -0.95
N TYR A 292 -11.63 -1.09 -0.29
CA TYR A 292 -10.60 -1.96 -0.86
C TYR A 292 -11.20 -3.03 -1.76
N GLY A 293 -12.14 -3.83 -1.23
CA GLY A 293 -12.90 -4.78 -2.02
C GLY A 293 -13.82 -4.05 -3.02
N PHE A 294 -14.15 -4.70 -4.13
CA PHE A 294 -15.09 -4.11 -5.10
C PHE A 294 -16.42 -3.77 -4.43
N ASN A 295 -16.82 -2.49 -4.43
CA ASN A 295 -18.10 -2.05 -3.91
C ASN A 295 -19.00 -1.54 -5.05
N ARG A 296 -20.00 -2.33 -5.43
CA ARG A 296 -20.94 -1.98 -6.51
C ARG A 296 -21.89 -0.84 -6.15
N ALA A 297 -21.84 -0.33 -4.92
CA ALA A 297 -22.57 0.86 -4.51
C ALA A 297 -21.85 2.16 -4.89
N GLU A 298 -20.54 2.12 -5.12
CA GLU A 298 -19.75 3.29 -5.50
C GLU A 298 -20.09 3.74 -6.93
N ASN A 299 -20.10 5.05 -7.14
CA ASN A 299 -20.27 5.73 -8.41
C ASN A 299 -18.98 6.50 -8.77
N ILE A 300 -18.93 7.14 -9.94
CA ILE A 300 -17.72 7.79 -10.44
C ILE A 300 -17.17 8.86 -9.48
N GLU A 301 -18.05 9.54 -8.75
CA GLU A 301 -17.74 10.56 -7.75
C GLU A 301 -17.07 10.01 -6.48
N ASP A 302 -17.19 8.71 -6.21
CA ASP A 302 -16.56 8.07 -5.05
C ASP A 302 -15.10 7.66 -5.36
N TYR A 303 -14.73 7.62 -6.64
CA TYR A 303 -13.38 7.27 -7.10
C TYR A 303 -12.50 8.51 -7.17
N ALA A 304 -11.31 8.44 -6.58
CA ALA A 304 -10.28 9.44 -6.79
C ALA A 304 -9.95 9.56 -8.29
N THR A 305 -9.76 10.79 -8.72
CA THR A 305 -9.29 11.12 -10.06
C THR A 305 -7.80 10.77 -10.21
N ALA A 306 -7.33 10.62 -11.45
CA ALA A 306 -5.91 10.34 -11.69
C ALA A 306 -4.98 11.46 -11.16
N PRO A 307 -5.29 12.77 -11.33
CA PRO A 307 -4.51 13.83 -10.68
C PRO A 307 -4.41 13.66 -9.17
N GLU A 308 -5.52 13.42 -8.45
CA GLU A 308 -5.49 13.22 -7.00
C GLU A 308 -4.60 12.05 -6.57
N LEU A 309 -4.65 10.94 -7.31
CA LEU A 309 -3.81 9.77 -7.04
C LEU A 309 -2.32 10.05 -7.32
N ILE A 310 -2.01 10.81 -8.38
CA ILE A 310 -0.63 11.23 -8.69
C ILE A 310 -0.13 12.20 -7.62
N HIS A 311 -0.95 13.15 -7.17
CA HIS A 311 -0.60 14.05 -6.06
C HIS A 311 -0.29 13.27 -4.78
N LEU A 312 -1.09 12.25 -4.47
CA LEU A 312 -0.84 11.40 -3.30
C LEU A 312 0.47 10.62 -3.46
N LEU A 313 0.72 10.00 -4.61
CA LEU A 313 1.99 9.33 -4.90
C LEU A 313 3.18 10.28 -4.69
N VAL A 314 3.12 11.47 -5.28
CA VAL A 314 4.16 12.50 -5.19
C VAL A 314 4.40 12.92 -3.74
N ARG A 315 3.32 13.23 -3.00
CA ARG A 315 3.37 13.64 -1.59
C ARG A 315 3.97 12.54 -0.70
N THR A 316 3.62 11.28 -0.94
CA THR A 316 4.14 10.14 -0.18
C THR A 316 5.64 9.96 -0.46
N VAL A 317 6.04 9.98 -1.73
CA VAL A 317 7.45 9.80 -2.13
C VAL A 317 8.33 10.95 -1.65
N SER A 318 7.85 12.19 -1.69
CA SER A 318 8.61 13.35 -1.17
C SER A 318 8.84 13.30 0.34
N GLN A 319 8.10 12.46 1.06
CA GLN A 319 8.25 12.22 2.49
C GLN A 319 8.96 10.89 2.81
N GLY A 320 9.48 10.21 1.78
CA GLY A 320 10.27 8.98 1.91
C GLY A 320 9.46 7.69 1.87
N GLY A 321 8.14 7.77 1.72
CA GLY A 321 7.26 6.61 1.70
C GLY A 321 7.12 5.96 0.33
N ASN A 322 6.56 4.75 0.34
CA ASN A 322 5.98 4.10 -0.83
C ASN A 322 4.46 4.28 -0.85
N PHE A 323 3.85 4.25 -2.04
CA PHE A 323 2.41 4.30 -2.21
C PHE A 323 1.88 2.96 -2.77
N LEU A 324 0.98 2.33 -2.02
CA LEU A 324 0.35 1.06 -2.35
C LEU A 324 -1.12 1.27 -2.70
N LEU A 325 -1.40 1.44 -4.00
CA LEU A 325 -2.74 1.74 -4.49
C LEU A 325 -3.54 0.47 -4.73
N ASN A 326 -4.70 0.36 -4.09
CA ASN A 326 -5.55 -0.81 -4.20
C ASN A 326 -6.50 -0.80 -5.40
N VAL A 327 -6.61 -1.97 -6.04
CA VAL A 327 -7.74 -2.35 -6.90
C VAL A 327 -8.61 -3.41 -6.22
N GLY A 328 -9.91 -3.33 -6.44
CA GLY A 328 -10.90 -4.31 -5.98
C GLY A 328 -11.50 -5.04 -7.19
N PRO A 329 -11.05 -6.27 -7.51
CA PRO A 329 -11.62 -7.04 -8.60
C PRO A 329 -12.99 -7.64 -8.27
N THR A 330 -13.80 -7.86 -9.31
CA THR A 330 -15.10 -8.52 -9.25
C THR A 330 -14.96 -10.02 -9.03
N ALA A 331 -16.02 -10.70 -8.57
CA ALA A 331 -16.01 -12.15 -8.33
C ALA A 331 -15.67 -13.00 -9.56
N ASP A 332 -15.96 -12.51 -10.77
CA ASP A 332 -15.60 -13.16 -12.02
C ASP A 332 -14.13 -12.94 -12.42
N GLY A 333 -13.36 -12.11 -11.70
CA GLY A 333 -11.92 -11.91 -11.93
C GLY A 333 -11.56 -10.72 -12.82
N ARG A 334 -12.49 -9.79 -13.10
CA ARG A 334 -12.19 -8.53 -13.79
C ARG A 334 -11.78 -7.45 -12.79
N ILE A 335 -10.84 -6.60 -13.20
CA ILE A 335 -10.64 -5.30 -12.56
C ILE A 335 -11.61 -4.33 -13.22
N ASP A 336 -12.33 -3.52 -12.43
CA ASP A 336 -13.31 -2.59 -12.98
C ASP A 336 -12.66 -1.62 -14.00
N VAL A 337 -13.37 -1.29 -15.08
CA VAL A 337 -12.81 -0.49 -16.18
C VAL A 337 -12.41 0.91 -15.72
N LEU A 338 -13.08 1.49 -14.72
CA LEU A 338 -12.70 2.77 -14.15
C LEU A 338 -11.37 2.67 -13.40
N GLN A 339 -11.17 1.58 -12.65
CA GLN A 339 -9.90 1.31 -11.98
C GLN A 339 -8.77 1.10 -13.00
N GLN A 340 -9.03 0.36 -14.08
CA GLN A 340 -8.07 0.21 -15.18
C GLN A 340 -7.70 1.56 -15.80
N GLU A 341 -8.69 2.42 -16.06
CA GLU A 341 -8.45 3.75 -16.63
C GLU A 341 -7.56 4.61 -15.71
N ARG A 342 -7.85 4.65 -14.41
CA ARG A 342 -7.04 5.40 -13.43
C ARG A 342 -5.59 4.89 -13.37
N LEU A 343 -5.40 3.57 -13.37
CA LEU A 343 -4.07 2.96 -13.40
C LEU A 343 -3.30 3.33 -14.68
N LEU A 344 -3.94 3.30 -15.84
CA LEU A 344 -3.30 3.66 -17.10
C LEU A 344 -2.97 5.15 -17.19
N GLN A 345 -3.78 6.02 -16.60
CA GLN A 345 -3.51 7.46 -16.51
C GLN A 345 -2.31 7.76 -15.60
N ILE A 346 -2.20 7.08 -14.46
CA ILE A 346 -1.02 7.15 -13.57
C ILE A 346 0.23 6.67 -14.33
N GLY A 347 0.12 5.52 -15.01
CA GLY A 347 1.20 4.95 -15.81
C GLY A 347 1.72 5.91 -16.88
N ALA A 348 0.81 6.53 -17.63
CA ALA A 348 1.18 7.53 -18.65
C ALA A 348 1.93 8.73 -18.07
N TRP A 349 1.60 9.15 -16.84
CA TRP A 349 2.36 10.21 -16.15
C TRP A 349 3.73 9.71 -15.69
N LEU A 350 3.82 8.48 -15.16
CA LEU A 350 5.07 7.86 -14.71
C LEU A 350 6.04 7.52 -15.86
N ASP A 351 5.54 7.26 -17.07
CA ASP A 351 6.40 7.06 -18.25
C ASP A 351 7.23 8.30 -18.58
N GLU A 352 6.69 9.50 -18.30
CA GLU A 352 7.39 10.77 -18.54
C GLU A 352 8.18 11.27 -17.34
N TYR A 353 7.65 11.05 -16.12
CA TYR A 353 8.16 11.66 -14.90
C TYR A 353 8.69 10.68 -13.86
N GLY A 354 8.71 9.39 -14.17
CA GLY A 354 9.12 8.33 -13.25
C GLY A 354 10.53 8.49 -12.70
N GLU A 355 11.43 9.20 -13.40
CA GLU A 355 12.77 9.52 -12.89
C GLU A 355 12.72 10.34 -11.58
N ALA A 356 11.72 11.22 -11.43
CA ALA A 356 11.51 12.01 -10.23
C ALA A 356 10.83 11.23 -9.09
N ILE A 357 10.42 9.99 -9.36
CA ILE A 357 9.76 9.10 -8.40
C ILE A 357 10.71 7.98 -8.00
N TYR A 358 11.03 7.07 -8.91
CA TYR A 358 11.74 5.84 -8.60
C TYR A 358 13.17 6.11 -8.14
N GLU A 359 13.61 5.33 -7.15
CA GLU A 359 14.97 5.42 -6.59
C GLU A 359 15.34 6.80 -6.00
N THR A 360 14.36 7.70 -5.82
CA THR A 360 14.60 9.00 -5.21
C THR A 360 14.55 8.95 -3.68
N SER A 361 15.07 9.99 -3.05
CA SER A 361 14.90 10.27 -1.62
C SER A 361 14.35 11.69 -1.43
N PRO A 362 13.78 12.01 -0.26
CA PRO A 362 13.40 13.39 0.06
C PRO A 362 14.58 14.35 -0.11
N ALA A 363 14.31 15.53 -0.66
CA ALA A 363 15.33 16.55 -0.89
C ALA A 363 15.70 17.27 0.43
N ASN A 364 16.51 16.62 1.26
CA ASN A 364 16.87 17.13 2.59
C ASN A 364 17.48 18.54 2.53
N GLY A 365 16.99 19.44 3.38
CA GLY A 365 17.45 20.83 3.46
C GLY A 365 16.90 21.76 2.38
N TRP A 366 16.11 21.24 1.44
CA TRP A 366 15.35 22.04 0.49
C TRP A 366 13.93 22.26 0.99
N VAL A 367 13.37 23.42 0.66
CA VAL A 367 11.98 23.75 0.93
C VAL A 367 11.36 24.30 -0.35
N ALA A 368 10.17 23.84 -0.72
CA ALA A 368 9.43 24.41 -1.83
C ALA A 368 8.32 25.34 -1.34
N SER A 369 7.94 26.30 -2.17
CA SER A 369 6.71 27.08 -2.00
C SER A 369 5.48 26.17 -1.98
N GLU A 370 4.37 26.69 -1.46
CA GLU A 370 3.07 26.00 -1.52
C GLU A 370 2.81 25.50 -2.96
N ASN A 371 2.24 24.29 -3.07
CA ASN A 371 1.92 23.60 -4.33
C ASN A 371 3.11 22.97 -5.08
N ALA A 372 4.18 22.60 -4.38
CA ALA A 372 5.25 21.77 -4.96
C ALA A 372 5.85 20.80 -3.94
N TYR A 373 6.28 19.65 -4.44
CA TYR A 373 6.95 18.60 -3.69
C TYR A 373 8.34 18.34 -4.25
N LEU A 374 9.26 17.94 -3.38
CA LEU A 374 10.67 17.76 -3.74
C LEU A 374 11.14 16.33 -3.53
N THR A 375 11.79 15.79 -4.55
CA THR A 375 12.56 14.55 -4.46
C THR A 375 13.98 14.80 -4.99
N SER A 376 14.90 13.91 -4.69
CA SER A 376 16.29 14.02 -5.10
C SER A 376 16.89 12.66 -5.47
N LYS A 377 17.81 12.67 -6.42
CA LYS A 377 18.58 11.52 -6.85
C LYS A 377 19.92 11.99 -7.40
N ASP A 378 21.01 11.43 -6.88
CA ASP A 378 22.38 11.80 -7.27
C ASP A 378 22.59 13.33 -7.17
N ASP A 379 22.97 13.99 -8.28
CA ASP A 379 23.18 15.44 -8.39
C ASP A 379 21.93 16.19 -8.92
N ARG A 380 20.74 15.57 -8.81
CA ARG A 380 19.48 16.15 -9.28
C ARG A 380 18.48 16.32 -8.14
N VAL A 381 17.83 17.48 -8.14
CA VAL A 381 16.62 17.76 -7.35
C VAL A 381 15.46 17.94 -8.31
N PHE A 382 14.35 17.26 -8.04
CA PHE A 382 13.14 17.36 -8.84
C PHE A 382 12.11 18.18 -8.09
N ALA A 383 11.68 19.29 -8.70
CA ALA A 383 10.53 20.06 -8.27
C ALA A 383 9.30 19.56 -9.00
N ILE A 384 8.41 18.88 -8.26
CA ILE A 384 7.15 18.34 -8.77
C ILE A 384 6.06 19.34 -8.41
N VAL A 385 5.67 20.16 -9.38
CA VAL A 385 4.79 21.30 -9.20
C VAL A 385 3.37 20.91 -9.56
N GLU A 386 2.41 21.26 -8.71
CA GLU A 386 1.01 20.93 -8.91
C GLU A 386 0.42 21.53 -10.21
N GLY A 387 -0.66 20.91 -10.69
CA GLY A 387 -1.35 21.33 -11.90
C GLY A 387 -1.75 22.82 -11.89
N GLY A 388 -1.64 23.47 -13.05
CA GLY A 388 -2.04 24.86 -13.28
C GLY A 388 -1.01 25.89 -12.85
N GLN A 389 0.06 25.48 -12.17
CA GLN A 389 1.16 26.36 -11.79
C GLN A 389 2.24 26.40 -12.89
N GLN A 390 2.87 27.56 -13.04
CA GLN A 390 3.96 27.80 -14.00
C GLN A 390 5.22 28.38 -13.33
N ARG A 391 5.17 28.51 -12.00
CA ARG A 391 6.25 29.06 -11.21
C ARG A 391 6.35 28.30 -9.90
N VAL A 392 7.58 28.08 -9.45
CA VAL A 392 7.88 27.54 -8.12
C VAL A 392 9.03 28.33 -7.50
N GLN A 393 8.98 28.54 -6.20
CA GLN A 393 10.09 29.10 -5.43
C GLN A 393 10.65 28.02 -4.52
N LEU A 394 11.97 27.91 -4.46
CA LEU A 394 12.68 26.92 -3.67
C LEU A 394 13.70 27.60 -2.77
N SER A 395 13.75 27.21 -1.50
CA SER A 395 14.87 27.51 -0.61
C SER A 395 15.88 26.37 -0.70
N LEU A 396 17.15 26.70 -0.96
CA LEU A 396 18.24 25.72 -1.07
C LEU A 396 19.27 25.89 0.05
N PRO A 397 20.00 24.81 0.40
CA PRO A 397 21.17 24.89 1.26
C PRO A 397 22.24 25.88 0.73
N ALA A 398 22.91 26.58 1.64
CA ALA A 398 23.84 27.67 1.33
C ALA A 398 24.97 27.29 0.35
N ASP A 399 25.43 26.04 0.41
CA ASP A 399 26.58 25.53 -0.34
C ASP A 399 26.19 24.94 -1.71
N ILE A 400 24.90 24.90 -2.03
CA ILE A 400 24.42 24.33 -3.29
C ILE A 400 24.23 25.44 -4.33
N ARG A 401 24.65 25.19 -5.57
CA ARG A 401 24.37 26.08 -6.71
C ARG A 401 23.65 25.32 -7.83
N PRO A 402 22.49 25.80 -8.30
CA PRO A 402 21.83 25.23 -9.47
C PRO A 402 22.66 25.52 -10.72
N VAL A 403 22.99 24.48 -11.48
CA VAL A 403 23.78 24.56 -12.72
C VAL A 403 22.85 24.66 -13.94
N SER A 404 21.76 23.90 -13.93
CA SER A 404 20.75 23.92 -14.98
C SER A 404 19.39 23.47 -14.45
N ALA A 405 18.33 23.91 -15.11
CA ALA A 405 16.97 23.42 -14.88
C ALA A 405 16.33 23.06 -16.22
N VAL A 406 15.64 21.92 -16.27
CA VAL A 406 14.94 21.44 -17.48
C VAL A 406 13.54 20.95 -17.13
N ASN A 407 12.58 21.14 -18.03
CA ASN A 407 11.31 20.43 -17.95
C ASN A 407 11.60 18.95 -18.24
N LEU A 408 11.26 18.07 -17.31
CA LEU A 408 11.68 16.66 -17.38
C LEU A 408 11.07 15.93 -18.59
N ALA A 409 9.84 16.29 -18.99
CA ALA A 409 9.16 15.64 -20.11
C ALA A 409 9.66 16.12 -21.48
N SER A 410 9.85 17.44 -21.66
CA SER A 410 10.29 17.99 -22.95
C SER A 410 11.81 18.03 -23.13
N GLY A 411 12.57 17.99 -22.02
CA GLY A 411 14.01 18.22 -22.00
C GLY A 411 14.42 19.67 -22.28
N GLU A 412 13.45 20.58 -22.44
CA GLU A 412 13.72 21.99 -22.73
C GLU A 412 14.25 22.69 -21.48
N SER A 413 15.25 23.56 -21.68
CA SER A 413 15.79 24.40 -20.60
C SER A 413 14.73 25.36 -20.06
N VAL A 414 14.70 25.49 -18.74
CA VAL A 414 13.78 26.33 -17.99
C VAL A 414 14.56 27.50 -17.40
N SER A 415 13.98 28.70 -17.44
CA SER A 415 14.57 29.88 -16.82
C SER A 415 14.50 29.78 -15.29
N PHE A 416 15.63 30.05 -14.64
CA PHE A 416 15.71 30.17 -13.19
C PHE A 416 16.55 31.37 -12.79
N SER A 417 16.28 31.93 -11.61
CA SER A 417 17.02 33.05 -11.04
C SER A 417 17.20 32.89 -9.54
N LEU A 418 18.39 33.24 -9.04
CA LEU A 418 18.64 33.35 -7.60
C LEU A 418 18.12 34.71 -7.13
N ILE A 419 17.25 34.71 -6.12
CA ILE A 419 16.50 35.90 -5.71
C ILE A 419 17.27 36.70 -4.64
N ASN A 420 18.20 36.10 -3.88
CA ASN A 420 18.89 36.75 -2.75
C ASN A 420 20.41 36.41 -2.63
N GLU A 421 21.22 36.52 -3.69
CA GLU A 421 22.68 36.27 -3.58
C GLU A 421 23.43 37.28 -2.68
N ASP A 422 22.95 38.52 -2.56
CA ASP A 422 23.68 39.61 -1.89
C ASP A 422 23.50 39.66 -0.36
N GLU A 423 22.42 39.09 0.21
CA GLU A 423 22.23 39.02 1.67
C GLU A 423 22.91 37.79 2.30
N ALA A 424 23.18 36.75 1.50
CA ALA A 424 23.91 35.55 1.94
C ALA A 424 25.40 35.82 2.28
N ARG A 425 25.90 37.04 2.04
CA ARG A 425 27.28 37.45 2.36
C ARG A 425 27.46 38.20 3.69
N CYS A 426 26.40 38.43 4.47
CA CYS A 426 26.48 39.24 5.70
C CYS A 426 26.08 38.49 6.97
N ALA A 427 26.79 37.41 7.34
CA ALA A 427 26.73 36.88 8.71
C ALA A 427 28.06 36.34 9.27
N GLN A 428 29.20 36.51 8.58
CA GLN A 428 30.51 36.07 9.10
C GLN A 428 31.22 37.10 9.99
N GLU A 429 30.74 38.35 10.10
CA GLU A 429 31.44 39.39 10.86
C GLU A 429 30.77 39.85 12.16
N SER A 430 29.67 39.22 12.62
CA SER A 430 29.10 39.58 13.93
C SER A 430 28.42 38.43 14.68
N SER A 431 29.11 37.93 15.71
CA SER A 431 28.65 37.07 16.82
C SER A 431 29.00 35.57 16.72
N PRO A 432 29.76 34.99 17.68
CA PRO A 432 30.13 33.57 17.69
C PRO A 432 28.99 32.58 18.00
N ASN A 433 27.75 33.05 18.23
CA ASN A 433 26.69 32.23 18.84
C ASN A 433 25.36 32.17 18.06
N ASN A 434 25.30 32.59 16.79
CA ASN A 434 24.08 32.45 15.98
C ASN A 434 24.43 31.92 14.58
N THR A 435 24.39 30.60 14.40
CA THR A 435 24.46 29.96 13.08
C THR A 435 23.05 29.91 12.48
N GLU A 436 22.56 31.03 11.96
CA GLU A 436 21.48 30.99 10.96
C GLU A 436 22.12 30.65 9.61
N CYS A 437 21.84 29.44 9.10
CA CYS A 437 22.23 29.07 7.74
C CYS A 437 21.48 29.98 6.76
N LEU A 438 22.20 30.87 6.08
CA LEU A 438 21.65 31.74 5.03
C LEU A 438 21.20 30.87 3.85
N THR A 439 19.91 30.62 3.73
CA THR A 439 19.29 29.93 2.58
C THR A 439 19.28 30.86 1.38
N SER A 440 19.74 30.37 0.22
CA SER A 440 19.49 31.07 -1.05
C SER A 440 18.07 30.73 -1.52
N GLU A 441 17.40 31.67 -2.19
CA GLU A 441 16.09 31.44 -2.83
C GLU A 441 16.26 31.30 -4.35
N LEU A 442 15.64 30.28 -4.93
CA LEU A 442 15.61 29.99 -6.37
C LEU A 442 14.18 30.14 -6.89
N GLY A 443 13.98 31.08 -7.80
CA GLY A 443 12.74 31.18 -8.59
C GLY A 443 12.89 30.42 -9.90
N ILE A 444 11.89 29.59 -10.25
CA ILE A 444 11.85 28.85 -11.51
C ILE A 444 10.53 29.19 -12.22
N GLU A 445 10.61 29.60 -13.49
CA GLU A 445 9.45 29.85 -14.35
C GLU A 445 9.50 28.90 -15.55
N PHE A 446 8.44 28.13 -15.76
CA PHE A 446 8.36 27.09 -16.79
C PHE A 446 7.02 27.13 -17.52
N THR A 447 6.95 26.43 -18.66
CA THR A 447 5.68 26.21 -19.36
C THR A 447 5.28 24.75 -19.25
N SER A 448 3.99 24.49 -19.06
CA SER A 448 3.45 23.14 -19.11
C SER A 448 3.59 22.58 -20.53
N PRO A 449 3.89 21.27 -20.69
CA PRO A 449 3.97 20.65 -22.00
C PRO A 449 2.67 20.85 -22.81
N LYS A 450 2.79 21.13 -24.12
CA LYS A 450 1.64 21.34 -24.99
C LYS A 450 0.74 20.10 -25.06
N GLY A 451 -0.56 20.27 -24.81
CA GLY A 451 -1.57 19.21 -24.95
C GLY A 451 -1.87 18.45 -23.66
N ARG A 452 -1.28 18.84 -22.52
CA ARG A 452 -1.63 18.27 -21.21
C ARG A 452 -2.81 19.01 -20.59
N HIS A 453 -3.65 18.27 -19.87
CA HIS A 453 -4.68 18.87 -19.02
C HIS A 453 -3.98 19.62 -17.88
N ASP A 454 -4.43 20.83 -17.57
CA ASP A 454 -3.80 21.72 -16.58
C ASP A 454 -3.77 21.10 -15.17
N GLU A 455 -4.53 20.04 -14.90
CA GLU A 455 -4.63 19.42 -13.57
C GLU A 455 -3.46 18.48 -13.22
N TYR A 456 -2.65 18.02 -14.19
CA TYR A 456 -1.56 17.09 -13.90
C TYR A 456 -0.28 17.81 -13.42
N PRO A 457 0.43 17.27 -12.42
CA PRO A 457 1.71 17.81 -11.99
C PRO A 457 2.75 17.84 -13.10
N THR A 458 3.57 18.90 -13.11
CA THR A 458 4.72 19.07 -14.00
C THR A 458 6.01 18.97 -13.21
N VAL A 459 7.02 18.29 -13.77
CA VAL A 459 8.32 18.13 -13.12
C VAL A 459 9.39 18.98 -13.78
N VAL A 460 10.07 19.79 -12.97
CA VAL A 460 11.32 20.45 -13.33
C VAL A 460 12.47 19.74 -12.63
N ALA A 461 13.46 19.31 -13.40
CA ALA A 461 14.66 18.70 -12.85
C ALA A 461 15.80 19.72 -12.82
N ILE A 462 16.42 19.86 -11.66
CA ILE A 462 17.46 20.85 -11.35
C ILE A 462 18.76 20.08 -11.12
N THR A 463 19.78 20.36 -11.92
CA THR A 463 21.13 19.80 -11.73
C THR A 463 21.90 20.71 -10.80
N ILE A 464 22.53 20.15 -9.76
CA ILE A 464 23.26 20.91 -8.75
C ILE A 464 24.78 20.72 -8.88
N GLY A 465 25.52 21.79 -8.62
CA GLY A 465 26.97 21.77 -8.49
C GLY A 465 27.39 21.90 -7.03
N HIS A 466 28.49 21.24 -6.68
CA HIS A 466 29.19 21.36 -5.39
C HIS A 466 30.38 22.31 -5.48
#